data_AF-A0A354MA97-F1
#
_entry.id   AF-A0A354MA97-F1
#
_cell.length_a   1.000
_cell.length_b   1.000
_cell.length_c   1.000
_cell.angle_alpha   90.00
_cell.angle_beta   90.00
_cell.angle_gamma   90.00
#
_symmetry.space_group_name_H-M   'P 1'
#
loop_
_entity.id
_entity.type
_entity.pdbx_description
1 polymer ?
#
loop_
_entity_poly.entity_id
_entity_poly.type
_entity_poly.pdbx_seq_one_letter_code
_entity_poly.pdbx_strand_id
1 'polypeptide(L)'
;AVNTDGTVLGTAILDVSNETPGLGQNAAKEGFYSQFKGLKKGISLLKNGADGEKNEINAVTGATITSAAVTRAVNAALDDFDKVREAESGEE
;
A
#
# COMPACT_ATOMS: atom_id res chain seq x y z
N ALA A 1 -5.04 7.54 3.62
CA ALA A 1 -6.43 7.67 4.13
C ALA A 1 -7.14 6.34 3.94
N VAL A 2 -7.89 5.89 4.94
CA VAL A 2 -8.61 4.62 4.96
C VAL A 2 -10.07 4.91 5.33
N ASN A 3 -10.99 4.20 4.69
CA ASN A 3 -12.43 4.27 4.98
C ASN A 3 -12.77 3.45 6.23
N THR A 4 -13.92 3.67 6.85
CA THR A 4 -14.35 2.96 8.08
C THR A 4 -14.48 1.44 7.89
N ASP A 5 -14.72 1.00 6.66
CA ASP A 5 -14.78 -0.40 6.23
C ASP A 5 -13.38 -1.00 5.92
N GLY A 6 -12.29 -0.27 6.20
CA GLY A 6 -10.91 -0.72 5.99
C GLY A 6 -10.42 -0.63 4.54
N THR A 7 -11.19 0.03 3.66
CA THR A 7 -10.83 0.27 2.25
C THR A 7 -9.88 1.46 2.12
N VAL A 8 -8.79 1.33 1.38
CA VAL A 8 -7.84 2.42 1.14
C VAL A 8 -8.46 3.47 0.22
N LEU A 9 -8.56 4.72 0.68
CA LEU A 9 -9.08 5.85 -0.10
C LEU A 9 -8.00 6.57 -0.92
N GLY A 10 -6.77 6.54 -0.40
CA GLY A 10 -5.61 7.15 -1.05
C GLY A 10 -4.35 6.95 -0.23
N THR A 11 -3.22 6.88 -0.92
CA THR A 11 -1.88 6.80 -0.33
C THR A 11 -0.98 7.83 -1.00
N ALA A 12 0.04 8.27 -0.28
CA ALA A 12 1.09 9.14 -0.80
C ALA A 12 2.40 8.74 -0.14
N ILE A 13 3.47 8.69 -0.92
CA ILE A 13 4.81 8.47 -0.38
C ILE A 13 5.42 9.84 -0.10
N LEU A 14 5.75 10.09 1.16
CA LEU A 14 6.17 11.41 1.63
C LEU A 14 7.66 11.68 1.37
N ASP A 15 8.50 10.65 1.46
CA ASP A 15 9.94 10.75 1.25
C ASP A 15 10.46 9.53 0.49
N VAL A 16 11.29 9.79 -0.52
CA VAL A 16 12.05 8.77 -1.28
C VAL A 16 13.49 9.21 -1.51
N SER A 17 13.95 10.25 -0.81
CA SER A 17 15.26 10.85 -1.05
C SER A 17 16.41 9.87 -0.79
N ASN A 18 16.17 8.87 0.06
CA ASN A 18 17.14 7.84 0.40
C ASN A 18 17.13 6.61 -0.54
N GLU A 19 16.38 6.66 -1.63
CA GLU A 19 16.30 5.58 -2.62
C GLU A 19 17.06 5.90 -3.91
N THR A 20 17.40 4.85 -4.66
CA THR A 20 18.16 4.97 -5.90
C THR A 20 17.40 5.83 -6.92
N PRO A 21 17.99 6.94 -7.41
CA PRO A 21 17.37 7.80 -8.42
C PRO A 21 16.98 7.02 -9.66
N GLY A 22 15.76 7.21 -10.15
CA GLY A 22 15.26 6.54 -11.35
C GLY A 22 14.84 5.08 -11.17
N LEU A 23 14.98 4.50 -9.97
CA LEU A 23 14.47 3.17 -9.61
C LEU A 23 13.48 3.29 -8.44
N GLY A 24 13.97 3.26 -7.20
CA GLY A 24 13.12 3.30 -6.00
C GLY A 24 12.33 4.60 -5.87
N GLN A 25 12.93 5.73 -6.25
CA GLN A 25 12.23 7.02 -6.27
C GLN A 25 10.96 7.04 -7.13
N ASN A 26 10.85 6.14 -8.12
CA ASN A 26 9.62 6.03 -8.90
C ASN A 26 8.43 5.48 -8.09
N ALA A 27 8.65 4.93 -6.89
CA ALA A 27 7.56 4.56 -5.98
C ALA A 27 6.74 5.78 -5.54
N ALA A 28 7.35 6.97 -5.45
CA ALA A 28 6.64 8.22 -5.16
C ALA A 28 5.81 8.75 -6.34
N LYS A 29 5.78 8.05 -7.48
CA LYS A 29 4.95 8.45 -8.62
C LYS A 29 3.53 7.93 -8.47
N GLU A 30 2.59 8.73 -8.96
CA GLU A 30 1.16 8.44 -8.90
C GLU A 30 0.77 7.09 -9.49
N GLY A 31 1.46 6.64 -10.55
CA GLY A 31 1.23 5.32 -11.15
C GLY A 31 1.50 4.15 -10.21
N PHE A 32 2.34 4.30 -9.19
CA PHE A 32 2.54 3.27 -8.17
C PHE A 32 1.54 3.38 -7.03
N TYR A 33 1.53 4.51 -6.32
CA TYR A 33 0.74 4.65 -5.10
C TYR A 33 -0.78 4.67 -5.34
N SER A 34 -1.25 5.03 -6.55
CA SER A 34 -2.68 5.02 -6.86
C SER A 34 -3.25 3.61 -6.99
N GLN A 35 -2.41 2.60 -7.24
CA GLN A 35 -2.85 1.20 -7.32
C GLN A 35 -3.42 0.68 -6.00
N PHE A 36 -3.04 1.28 -4.86
CA PHE A 36 -3.57 0.91 -3.56
C PHE A 36 -5.01 1.39 -3.33
N LYS A 37 -5.50 2.36 -4.11
CA LYS A 37 -6.83 2.92 -3.92
C LYS A 37 -7.92 1.88 -4.23
N GLY A 38 -8.88 1.73 -3.33
CA GLY A 38 -9.95 0.74 -3.45
C GLY A 38 -9.58 -0.65 -2.94
N LEU A 39 -8.32 -0.88 -2.55
CA LEU A 39 -7.87 -2.16 -2.00
C LEU A 39 -8.11 -2.25 -0.49
N LYS A 40 -8.10 -3.47 0.03
CA LYS A 40 -8.23 -3.82 1.45
C LYS A 40 -7.02 -4.60 1.94
N LYS A 41 -6.97 -4.91 3.24
CA LYS A 41 -5.91 -5.71 3.88
C LYS A 41 -5.66 -7.02 3.11
N GLY A 42 -4.39 -7.40 2.98
CA GLY A 42 -3.96 -8.59 2.23
C GLY A 42 -3.45 -8.28 0.82
N ILE A 43 -2.97 -7.06 0.60
CA ILE A 43 -2.49 -6.58 -0.70
C ILE A 43 -1.25 -7.37 -1.12
N SER A 44 -1.28 -7.94 -2.33
CA SER A 44 -0.19 -8.71 -2.90
C SER A 44 0.61 -7.91 -3.92
N LEU A 45 1.93 -8.05 -3.90
CA LEU A 45 2.82 -7.41 -4.88
C LEU A 45 3.19 -8.40 -5.97
N LEU A 46 2.88 -8.05 -7.22
CA LEU A 46 3.30 -8.77 -8.41
C LEU A 46 4.36 -7.99 -9.17
N LYS A 47 5.22 -8.70 -9.91
CA LYS A 47 6.21 -8.05 -10.77
C LYS A 47 5.57 -7.33 -11.95
N ASN A 48 4.47 -7.88 -12.48
CA ASN A 48 3.65 -7.36 -13.57
C ASN A 48 2.30 -8.08 -13.59
N GLY A 49 1.30 -7.49 -14.25
CA GLY A 49 0.00 -8.13 -14.49
C GLY A 49 -0.92 -8.16 -13.28
N ALA A 50 -0.74 -7.24 -12.33
CA ALA A 50 -1.59 -7.16 -11.14
C ALA A 50 -3.02 -6.76 -11.46
N ASP A 51 -3.94 -7.34 -10.72
CA ASP A 51 -5.37 -7.10 -10.81
C ASP A 51 -5.92 -6.51 -9.50
N GLY A 52 -6.49 -5.32 -9.58
CA GLY A 52 -7.02 -4.61 -8.41
C GLY A 52 -8.20 -5.33 -7.76
N GLU A 53 -9.00 -6.08 -8.55
CA GLU A 53 -10.13 -6.86 -8.01
C GLU A 53 -9.64 -8.03 -7.15
N LYS A 54 -8.41 -8.50 -7.39
CA LYS A 54 -7.72 -9.53 -6.61
C LYS A 54 -6.87 -8.98 -5.46
N ASN A 55 -6.96 -7.68 -5.16
CA ASN A 55 -6.08 -7.01 -4.19
C ASN A 55 -4.60 -7.11 -4.55
N GLU A 56 -4.26 -6.97 -5.82
CA GLU A 56 -2.89 -7.03 -6.29
C GLU A 56 -2.40 -5.69 -6.82
N ILE A 57 -1.11 -5.42 -6.69
CA ILE A 57 -0.45 -4.24 -7.27
C ILE A 57 0.84 -4.60 -8.01
N ASN A 58 1.21 -3.80 -8.99
CA ASN A 58 2.44 -3.97 -9.75
C ASN A 58 3.62 -3.28 -9.06
N ALA A 59 4.74 -3.99 -8.98
CA ALA A 59 6.00 -3.44 -8.56
C ALA A 59 6.52 -2.39 -9.55
N VAL A 60 7.28 -1.44 -9.00
CA VAL A 60 8.07 -0.51 -9.80
C VAL A 60 9.18 -1.30 -10.48
N THR A 61 9.28 -1.18 -11.81
CA THR A 61 10.33 -1.84 -12.61
C THR A 61 11.71 -1.50 -12.07
N GLY A 62 12.48 -2.54 -11.73
CA GLY A 62 13.84 -2.40 -11.19
C GLY A 62 13.93 -1.99 -9.71
N ALA A 63 12.79 -1.80 -9.03
CA ALA A 63 12.73 -1.42 -7.61
C ALA A 63 11.81 -2.36 -6.80
N THR A 64 11.95 -3.67 -7.01
CA THR A 64 11.09 -4.67 -6.34
C THR A 64 11.23 -4.64 -4.81
N ILE A 65 12.42 -4.36 -4.28
CA ILE A 65 12.64 -4.28 -2.83
C ILE A 65 11.89 -3.10 -2.22
N THR A 66 12.00 -1.93 -2.84
CA THR A 66 11.22 -0.73 -2.50
C THR A 66 9.72 -1.02 -2.53
N SER A 67 9.24 -1.56 -3.65
CA SER A 67 7.80 -1.82 -3.81
C SER A 67 7.30 -2.78 -2.74
N ALA A 68 8.07 -3.83 -2.42
CA ALA A 68 7.72 -4.77 -1.36
C ALA A 68 7.69 -4.12 0.03
N ALA A 69 8.61 -3.20 0.31
CA ALA A 69 8.61 -2.44 1.55
C ALA A 69 7.35 -1.56 1.68
N VAL A 70 6.98 -0.84 0.61
CA VAL A 70 5.77 -0.01 0.61
C VAL A 70 4.51 -0.86 0.76
N THR A 71 4.38 -1.97 0.03
CA THR A 71 3.22 -2.88 0.16
C THR A 71 3.09 -3.43 1.58
N ARG A 72 4.21 -3.83 2.20
CA ARG A 72 4.21 -4.30 3.60
C ARG A 72 3.79 -3.20 4.56
N ALA A 73 4.27 -1.97 4.37
CA ALA A 73 3.89 -0.84 5.21
C ALA A 73 2.38 -0.54 5.12
N VAL A 74 1.80 -0.60 3.91
CA VAL A 74 0.36 -0.41 3.73
C VAL A 74 -0.45 -1.52 4.40
N ASN A 75 -0.06 -2.78 4.21
CA ASN A 75 -0.73 -3.90 4.88
C ASN A 75 -0.63 -3.83 6.41
N ALA A 76 0.52 -3.45 6.96
CA ALA A 76 0.69 -3.25 8.39
C ALA A 76 -0.20 -2.13 8.92
N ALA A 77 -0.27 -0.99 8.22
CA ALA A 77 -1.15 0.11 8.59
C ALA A 77 -2.64 -0.29 8.58
N LEU A 78 -3.05 -1.13 7.64
CA LEU A 78 -4.42 -1.66 7.58
C LEU A 78 -4.71 -2.66 8.71
N ASP A 79 -3.71 -3.47 9.07
CA ASP A 79 -3.80 -4.40 10.20
C ASP A 79 -3.93 -3.66 11.54
N ASP A 80 -3.12 -2.62 11.74
CA ASP A 80 -3.19 -1.80 12.95
C ASP A 80 -4.49 -0.99 13.00
N PHE A 81 -4.98 -0.48 11.86
CA PHE A 81 -6.29 0.17 11.79
C PHE A 81 -7.43 -0.76 12.22
N ASP A 82 -7.41 -2.02 11.78
CA ASP A 82 -8.43 -3.01 12.13
C ASP A 82 -8.40 -3.30 13.65
N LYS A 83 -7.21 -3.51 14.23
CA LYS A 83 -7.07 -3.72 15.68
C LYS A 83 -7.56 -2.53 16.50
N VAL A 84 -7.24 -1.31 16.08
CA VAL A 84 -7.68 -0.09 16.79
C VAL A 84 -9.21 0.02 16.73
N ARG A 85 -9.80 -0.22 15.57
CA ARG A 85 -11.27 -0.21 15.40
C ARG A 85 -11.97 -1.28 16.24
N GLU A 86 -11.41 -2.49 16.30
CA GLU A 86 -11.95 -3.58 17.13
C GLU A 86 -11.83 -3.27 18.62
N ALA A 87 -10.71 -2.66 19.05
CA ALA A 87 -10.52 -2.24 20.43
C ALA A 87 -11.54 -1.16 20.86
N GLU A 88 -11.94 -0.27 19.95
CA GLU A 88 -12.98 0.74 20.22
C GLU A 88 -14.40 0.17 20.26
N SER A 89 -14.63 -1.01 19.67
CA SER A 89 -15.93 -1.70 19.66
C SER A 89 -16.07 -2.75 20.78
N GLY A 90 -15.00 -3.01 21.53
CA GLY A 90 -14.93 -4.00 22.61
C GLY A 90 -15.21 -3.44 24.01
N GLU A 91 -15.52 -2.15 24.13
CA GLU A 91 -15.94 -1.52 25.39
C GLU A 91 -17.48 -1.34 25.38
N GLU A 92 -18.20 -2.46 25.43
CA GLU A 92 -19.63 -2.54 25.76
C GLU A 92 -19.85 -3.45 26.98
#